data_AF-A0A6J1W8F3-F1
#
_entry.id   AF-A0A6J1W8F3-F1
#
_cell.length_a   1.000
_cell.length_b   1.000
_cell.length_c   1.000
_cell.angle_alpha   90.00
_cell.angle_beta   90.00
_cell.angle_gamma   90.00
#
_symmetry.space_group_name_H-M   'P 1'
#
loop_
_entity.id
_entity.type
_entity.pdbx_description
1 polymer ?
#
loop_
_entity_poly.entity_id
_entity_poly.type
_entity_poly.pdbx_seq_one_letter_code
_entity_poly.pdbx_strand_id
1 'polypeptide(L)'
;MRLQGLGFAYHTEPYTANQVISKTFEDRELCALGSLQMMAPAYVYIMAQKQSPYKEFFIWSLMRLFERGHYTASRARVAAVTPACSGSTPRALALGQAAPAFFLFFLLILLAVFILIIEIIWHRMEQKKQAAINRSTYKKSIAPQRGRVIAHITHRATLRT
;
A
#
# COMPACT_ATOMS: atom_id res chain seq x y z
N MET A 1 9.83 -11.80 22.29
CA MET A 1 8.89 -12.48 21.38
C MET A 1 7.48 -12.35 21.96
N ARG A 2 6.47 -12.12 21.11
CA ARG A 2 5.08 -11.86 21.51
C ARG A 2 4.16 -12.89 20.85
N LEU A 3 3.29 -13.51 21.64
CA LEU A 3 2.22 -14.39 21.16
C LEU A 3 0.93 -13.57 21.01
N GLN A 4 0.33 -13.59 19.82
CA GLN A 4 -0.87 -12.81 19.52
C GLN A 4 -2.12 -13.61 19.96
N GLY A 5 -2.55 -13.42 21.20
CA GLY A 5 -3.78 -14.06 21.73
C GLY A 5 -3.85 -14.10 23.25
N LEU A 6 -2.70 -14.13 23.93
CA LEU A 6 -2.64 -14.34 25.39
C LEU A 6 -2.11 -13.12 26.18
N GLY A 7 -1.78 -12.00 25.56
CA GLY A 7 -1.30 -10.80 26.28
C GLY A 7 0.09 -10.93 26.93
N PHE A 8 0.73 -12.09 26.83
CA PHE A 8 2.07 -12.34 27.36
C PHE A 8 3.16 -12.08 26.32
N ALA A 9 4.28 -11.55 26.79
CA ALA A 9 5.51 -11.42 26.03
C ALA A 9 6.63 -12.08 26.83
N TYR A 10 7.46 -12.89 26.16
CA TYR A 10 8.63 -13.52 26.75
C TYR A 10 9.90 -12.96 26.11
N HIS A 11 10.91 -12.77 26.94
CA HIS A 11 12.24 -12.39 26.49
C HIS A 11 13.13 -13.63 26.53
N THR A 12 13.59 -14.07 25.37
CA THR A 12 14.44 -15.25 25.20
C THR A 12 15.42 -15.02 24.07
N GLU A 13 16.55 -15.70 24.13
CA GLU A 13 17.48 -15.76 23.01
C GLU A 13 16.81 -16.39 21.79
N PRO A 14 16.93 -15.79 20.58
CA PRO A 14 16.21 -16.24 19.41
C PRO A 14 16.62 -17.64 18.92
N TYR A 15 17.89 -18.03 19.03
CA TYR A 15 18.38 -19.30 18.48
C TYR A 15 17.80 -20.51 19.18
N THR A 16 17.93 -20.55 20.51
CA THR A 16 17.41 -21.63 21.35
C THR A 16 15.90 -21.61 21.39
N ALA A 17 15.28 -20.41 21.48
CA ALA A 17 13.83 -20.28 21.48
C ALA A 17 13.21 -20.83 20.19
N ASN A 18 13.73 -20.45 19.00
CA ASN A 18 13.19 -20.93 17.73
C ASN A 18 13.27 -22.46 17.58
N GLN A 19 14.27 -23.10 18.19
CA GLN A 19 14.43 -24.56 18.14
C GLN A 19 13.38 -25.28 18.99
N VAL A 20 13.02 -24.71 20.14
CA VAL A 20 11.93 -25.23 20.98
C VAL A 20 10.60 -24.95 20.29
N ILE A 21 10.42 -23.72 19.79
CA ILE A 21 9.17 -23.26 19.20
C ILE A 21 8.79 -24.09 17.99
N SER A 22 9.74 -24.44 17.12
CA SER A 22 9.47 -25.27 15.94
C SER A 22 9.04 -26.70 16.28
N LYS A 23 9.31 -27.18 17.50
CA LYS A 23 8.93 -28.51 17.97
C LYS A 23 7.66 -28.53 18.81
N THR A 24 7.34 -27.42 19.49
CA THR A 24 6.23 -27.37 20.46
C THR A 24 4.98 -26.67 19.95
N PHE A 25 5.08 -25.77 18.97
CA PHE A 25 3.94 -24.99 18.49
C PHE A 25 3.33 -25.60 17.23
N GLU A 26 2.00 -25.51 17.15
CA GLU A 26 1.24 -25.86 15.95
C GLU A 26 1.37 -24.75 14.88
N ASP A 27 1.13 -25.10 13.62
CA ASP A 27 1.21 -24.16 12.47
C ASP A 27 0.42 -22.87 12.70
N ARG A 28 -0.80 -22.95 13.26
CA ARG A 28 -1.63 -21.76 13.53
C ARG A 28 -0.95 -20.79 14.49
N GLU A 29 -0.35 -21.31 15.55
CA GLU A 29 0.36 -20.53 16.56
C GLU A 29 1.66 -19.95 16.01
N LEU A 30 2.38 -20.71 15.17
CA LEU A 30 3.58 -20.24 14.47
C LEU A 30 3.28 -19.06 13.55
N CYS A 31 2.15 -19.10 12.84
CA CYS A 31 1.74 -18.02 11.95
C CYS A 31 1.22 -16.78 12.71
N ALA A 32 0.69 -16.97 13.93
CA ALA A 32 0.30 -15.88 14.84
C ALA A 32 1.47 -15.31 15.65
N LEU A 33 2.62 -15.99 15.66
CA LEU A 33 3.79 -15.60 16.44
C LEU A 33 4.46 -14.34 15.88
N GLY A 34 4.74 -13.39 16.76
CA GLY A 34 5.50 -12.17 16.46
C GLY A 34 6.85 -12.18 17.16
N SER A 35 7.95 -12.21 16.41
CA SER A 35 9.29 -11.98 16.96
C SER A 35 9.73 -10.54 16.72
N LEU A 36 10.19 -9.87 17.78
CA LEU A 36 10.85 -8.57 17.68
C LEU A 36 12.22 -8.68 18.35
N GLN A 37 13.27 -8.30 17.62
CA GLN A 37 14.63 -8.28 18.14
C GLN A 37 14.83 -7.00 18.96
N MET A 38 14.90 -7.13 20.28
CA MET A 38 15.10 -5.98 21.18
C MET A 38 16.57 -5.73 21.55
N MET A 39 17.40 -6.77 21.55
CA MET A 39 18.81 -6.70 21.93
C MET A 39 19.70 -7.23 20.80
N ALA A 40 20.92 -6.72 20.68
CA ALA A 40 21.90 -7.31 19.77
C ALA A 40 22.27 -8.73 20.24
N PRO A 41 22.61 -9.64 19.31
CA PRO A 41 23.10 -10.97 19.68
C PRO A 41 24.38 -10.84 20.50
N ALA A 42 24.39 -11.41 21.70
CA ALA A 42 25.56 -11.44 22.57
C ALA A 42 26.57 -12.48 22.06
N TYR A 43 27.86 -12.12 22.04
CA TYR A 43 28.93 -13.05 21.73
C TYR A 43 29.30 -13.85 22.98
N VAL A 44 29.30 -15.17 22.85
CA VAL A 44 29.75 -16.10 23.89
C VAL A 44 31.21 -16.48 23.66
N TYR A 45 31.99 -16.49 24.74
CA TYR A 45 33.41 -16.83 24.74
C TYR A 45 33.70 -17.95 25.73
N ILE A 46 34.79 -18.67 25.50
CA ILE A 46 35.29 -19.69 26.41
C ILE A 46 35.86 -18.98 27.64
N MET A 47 35.34 -19.28 28.81
CA MET A 47 35.82 -18.73 30.08
C MET A 47 36.97 -19.58 30.62
N ALA A 48 38.03 -18.95 31.10
CA ALA A 48 39.19 -19.59 31.71
C ALA A 48 39.57 -18.89 33.02
N GLN A 49 40.25 -19.61 33.93
CA GLN A 49 40.74 -19.00 35.17
C GLN A 49 41.71 -17.85 34.89
N LYS A 50 41.67 -16.81 35.74
CA LYS A 50 42.59 -15.68 35.66
C LYS A 50 44.04 -16.20 35.76
N GLN A 51 44.91 -15.75 34.86
CA GLN A 51 46.31 -16.20 34.75
C GLN A 51 46.50 -17.71 34.48
N SER A 52 45.50 -18.38 33.90
CA SER A 52 45.67 -19.76 33.44
C SER A 52 46.70 -19.86 32.31
N PRO A 53 47.64 -20.84 32.35
CA PRO A 53 48.59 -21.08 31.27
C PRO A 53 47.89 -21.53 29.97
N TYR A 54 46.63 -21.96 30.03
CA TYR A 54 45.86 -22.44 28.88
C TYR A 54 45.18 -21.33 28.06
N LYS A 55 45.29 -20.06 28.48
CA LYS A 55 44.63 -18.95 27.80
C LYS A 55 44.98 -18.88 26.31
N GLU A 56 46.27 -18.92 25.98
CA GLU A 56 46.73 -18.83 24.58
C GLU A 56 46.29 -20.04 23.75
N PHE A 57 46.33 -21.22 24.36
CA PHE A 57 45.86 -22.45 23.73
C PHE A 57 44.40 -22.35 23.31
N PHE A 58 43.51 -21.84 24.17
CA PHE A 58 42.10 -21.65 23.84
C PHE A 58 41.89 -20.59 22.76
N ILE A 59 42.66 -19.49 22.79
CA ILE A 59 42.58 -18.43 21.78
C ILE A 59 42.95 -18.97 20.40
N TRP A 60 44.10 -19.64 20.26
CA TRP A 60 44.54 -20.22 18.98
C TRP A 60 43.60 -21.32 18.49
N SER A 61 43.14 -22.18 19.39
CA SER A 61 42.18 -23.24 19.04
C SER A 61 40.88 -22.66 18.51
N LEU A 62 40.36 -21.60 19.14
CA LEU A 62 39.15 -20.93 18.71
C LEU A 62 39.33 -20.21 17.38
N MET A 63 40.46 -19.51 17.18
CA MET A 63 40.80 -18.85 15.90
C MET A 63 40.80 -19.86 14.76
N ARG A 64 41.45 -21.01 14.95
CA ARG A 64 41.50 -22.09 13.95
C ARG A 64 40.13 -22.72 13.68
N LEU A 65 39.24 -22.73 14.67
CA LEU A 65 37.85 -23.19 14.51
C LEU A 65 37.03 -22.21 13.65
N PHE A 66 37.28 -20.91 13.80
CA PHE A 66 36.68 -19.86 12.97
C PHE A 66 37.21 -19.90 11.53
N GLU A 67 38.53 -19.98 11.33
CA GLU A 67 39.16 -20.04 10.00
C GLU A 67 38.64 -21.22 9.16
N ARG A 68 38.43 -22.37 9.78
CA ARG A 68 37.90 -23.56 9.10
C ARG A 68 36.38 -23.52 8.87
N GLY A 69 35.67 -22.55 9.42
CA GLY A 69 34.21 -22.49 9.33
C GLY A 69 33.49 -23.56 10.17
N HIS A 70 34.16 -24.24 11.10
CA HIS A 70 33.46 -25.15 12.01
C HIS A 70 32.47 -24.40 12.92
N TYR A 71 32.83 -23.16 13.29
CA TYR A 71 31.91 -22.28 14.00
C TYR A 71 30.65 -21.98 13.17
N THR A 72 30.80 -21.58 11.90
CA THR A 72 29.67 -21.23 11.04
C THR A 72 28.80 -22.46 10.75
N ALA A 73 29.40 -23.63 10.53
CA ALA A 73 28.66 -24.88 10.33
C ALA A 73 27.90 -25.33 11.59
N SER A 74 28.50 -25.19 12.77
CA SER A 74 27.82 -25.52 14.04
C SER A 74 26.70 -24.53 14.32
N ARG A 75 26.94 -23.24 14.09
CA ARG A 75 25.93 -22.20 14.16
C ARG A 75 24.80 -22.48 13.19
N ALA A 76 25.05 -22.82 11.94
CA ALA A 76 23.99 -23.12 10.97
C ALA A 76 23.13 -24.34 11.36
N ARG A 77 23.71 -25.33 12.06
CA ARG A 77 22.96 -26.51 12.54
C ARG A 77 22.12 -26.22 13.78
N VAL A 78 22.60 -25.39 14.69
CA VAL A 78 21.95 -25.10 15.98
C VAL A 78 21.05 -23.87 15.91
N ALA A 79 21.41 -22.89 15.08
CA ALA A 79 20.60 -21.70 14.83
C ALA A 79 19.33 -22.12 14.10
N ALA A 80 18.29 -22.44 14.87
CA ALA A 80 16.96 -22.53 14.33
C ALA A 80 16.60 -21.17 13.72
N VAL A 81 16.56 -21.15 12.39
CA VAL A 81 15.96 -20.06 11.62
C VAL A 81 14.52 -19.92 12.12
N THR A 82 14.00 -18.69 12.11
CA THR A 82 12.59 -18.45 12.44
C THR A 82 11.72 -19.44 11.65
N PRO A 83 10.94 -20.30 12.32
CA PRO A 83 10.20 -21.37 11.65
C PRO A 83 9.31 -20.78 10.55
N ALA A 84 9.48 -21.28 9.33
CA ALA A 84 8.64 -20.89 8.22
C ALA A 84 7.23 -21.44 8.44
N CYS A 85 6.26 -20.54 8.58
CA CYS A 85 4.85 -20.90 8.56
C CYS A 85 4.57 -21.65 7.25
N SER A 86 3.94 -22.83 7.33
CA SER A 86 3.65 -23.72 6.19
C SER A 86 2.84 -23.03 5.06
N GLY A 87 2.26 -21.86 5.32
CA GLY A 87 1.52 -21.06 4.33
C GLY A 87 0.14 -21.61 4.02
N SER A 88 -0.20 -22.79 4.55
CA SER A 88 -1.52 -23.41 4.51
C SER A 88 -2.61 -22.55 5.16
N THR A 89 -2.26 -21.75 6.17
CA THR A 89 -3.12 -20.72 6.74
C THR A 89 -2.65 -19.33 6.31
N PRO A 90 -3.46 -18.55 5.56
CA PRO A 90 -3.04 -17.24 5.09
C PRO A 90 -2.82 -16.30 6.29
N ARG A 91 -1.62 -15.74 6.38
CA ARG A 91 -1.28 -14.74 7.39
C ARG A 91 -2.10 -13.47 7.10
N ALA A 92 -3.13 -13.22 7.91
CA ALA A 92 -4.03 -12.07 7.75
C ALA A 92 -3.34 -10.70 7.81
N LEU A 93 -2.06 -10.64 8.19
CA LEU A 93 -1.26 -9.41 8.21
C LEU A 93 -1.17 -8.74 6.82
N ALA A 94 -1.18 -9.50 5.72
CA ALA A 94 -1.08 -8.93 4.38
C ALA A 94 -2.35 -8.17 3.96
N LEU A 95 -3.53 -8.65 4.33
CA LEU A 95 -4.79 -7.95 4.04
C LEU A 95 -5.09 -6.86 5.08
N GLY A 96 -4.78 -7.09 6.36
CA GLY A 96 -5.06 -6.13 7.43
C GLY A 96 -4.27 -4.83 7.28
N GLN A 97 -2.99 -4.91 6.89
CA GLN A 97 -2.15 -3.73 6.66
C GLN A 97 -2.51 -2.98 5.36
N ALA A 98 -3.05 -3.69 4.37
CA ALA A 98 -3.45 -3.11 3.07
C ALA A 98 -4.89 -2.56 3.05
N ALA A 99 -5.72 -2.93 4.03
CA ALA A 99 -7.08 -2.45 4.19
C ALA A 99 -7.27 -0.92 4.04
N PRO A 100 -6.42 -0.05 4.65
CA PRO A 100 -6.58 1.40 4.48
C PRO A 100 -6.36 1.86 3.04
N ALA A 101 -5.47 1.22 2.28
CA ALA A 101 -5.21 1.61 0.89
C ALA A 101 -6.42 1.31 0.00
N PHE A 102 -7.01 0.13 0.14
CA PHE A 102 -8.23 -0.24 -0.61
C PHE A 102 -9.42 0.64 -0.25
N PHE A 103 -9.56 1.04 1.01
CA PHE A 103 -10.61 1.94 1.44
C PHE A 103 -10.47 3.33 0.79
N LEU A 104 -9.26 3.89 0.75
CA LEU A 104 -9.00 5.16 0.08
C LEU A 104 -9.26 5.08 -1.43
N PHE A 105 -8.85 4.00 -2.09
CA PHE A 105 -9.16 3.78 -3.51
C PHE A 105 -10.66 3.76 -3.78
N PHE A 106 -11.43 3.07 -2.93
CA PHE A 106 -12.88 3.02 -3.07
C PHE A 106 -13.52 4.41 -2.93
N LEU A 107 -13.09 5.20 -1.95
CA LEU A 107 -13.56 6.57 -1.78
C LEU A 107 -13.22 7.48 -2.98
N LEU A 108 -12.02 7.36 -3.54
CA LEU A 108 -11.60 8.12 -4.71
C LEU A 108 -12.44 7.79 -5.95
N ILE A 109 -12.75 6.50 -6.16
CA ILE A 109 -13.61 6.05 -7.26
C ILE A 109 -15.03 6.63 -7.08
N LEU A 110 -15.57 6.58 -5.86
CA LEU A 110 -16.88 7.18 -5.58
C LEU A 110 -16.90 8.68 -5.84
N LEU A 111 -15.84 9.40 -5.43
CA LEU A 111 -15.71 10.84 -5.65
C LEU A 111 -15.62 11.17 -7.14
N ALA A 112 -14.83 10.42 -7.90
CA ALA A 112 -14.70 10.59 -9.36
C ALA A 112 -16.04 10.38 -10.09
N VAL A 113 -16.78 9.32 -9.73
CA VAL A 113 -18.12 9.06 -10.29
C VAL A 113 -19.09 10.17 -9.92
N PHE A 114 -19.03 10.69 -8.70
CA PHE A 114 -19.89 11.79 -8.25
C PHE A 114 -19.65 13.07 -9.06
N ILE A 115 -18.38 13.44 -9.29
CA ILE A 115 -18.02 14.60 -10.14
C ILE A 115 -18.53 14.40 -11.57
N LEU A 116 -18.34 13.21 -12.14
CA LEU A 116 -18.81 12.90 -13.49
C LEU A 116 -20.33 13.04 -13.62
N ILE A 117 -21.10 12.61 -12.63
CA ILE A 117 -22.56 12.77 -12.62
C ILE A 117 -22.95 14.24 -12.61
N ILE A 118 -22.29 15.06 -11.79
CA ILE A 118 -22.53 16.51 -11.73
C ILE A 118 -22.26 17.15 -13.10
N GLU A 119 -21.14 16.80 -13.73
CA GLU A 119 -20.77 17.33 -15.05
C GLU A 119 -21.80 16.96 -16.12
N ILE A 120 -22.25 15.70 -16.14
CA ILE A 120 -23.29 15.25 -17.08
C ILE A 120 -24.60 16.03 -16.89
N ILE A 121 -25.02 16.25 -15.63
CA ILE A 121 -26.23 17.02 -15.31
C ILE A 121 -26.07 18.47 -15.78
N TRP A 122 -24.93 19.10 -15.49
CA TRP A 122 -24.65 20.47 -15.87
C TRP A 122 -24.65 20.65 -17.40
N HIS A 123 -23.96 19.77 -18.12
CA HIS A 123 -23.89 19.81 -19.57
C HIS A 123 -25.27 19.60 -20.21
N ARG A 124 -26.09 18.70 -19.66
CA ARG A 124 -27.48 18.50 -20.12
C ARG A 124 -28.35 19.74 -19.89
N MET A 125 -28.18 20.45 -18.78
CA MET A 125 -28.90 21.69 -18.50
C MET A 125 -28.49 22.80 -19.48
N GLU A 126 -27.19 22.96 -19.73
CA GLU A 126 -26.67 23.97 -20.63
C GLU A 126 -27.09 23.71 -22.08
N GLN A 127 -27.10 22.45 -22.54
CA GLN A 127 -27.63 22.12 -23.88
C GLN A 127 -29.12 22.43 -24.01
N LYS A 128 -29.94 22.16 -22.98
CA LYS A 128 -31.35 22.55 -22.99
C LYS A 128 -31.50 24.08 -23.06
N LYS A 129 -30.67 24.82 -22.33
CA LYS A 129 -30.65 26.29 -22.33
C LYS A 129 -30.26 26.84 -23.71
N GLN A 130 -29.20 26.30 -24.33
CA GLN A 130 -28.76 26.69 -25.67
C GLN A 130 -29.78 26.31 -26.75
N ALA A 131 -30.43 25.15 -26.66
CA ALA A 131 -31.51 24.77 -27.56
C ALA A 131 -32.72 25.73 -27.44
N ALA A 132 -33.08 26.16 -26.23
CA ALA A 132 -34.14 27.14 -26.02
C ALA A 132 -33.77 28.53 -26.58
N ILE A 133 -32.54 28.99 -26.37
CA ILE A 133 -32.02 30.26 -26.90
C ILE A 133 -31.98 30.21 -28.43
N ASN A 134 -31.41 29.18 -29.04
CA ASN A 134 -31.33 29.01 -30.49
C ASN A 134 -32.71 28.95 -31.15
N ARG A 135 -33.69 28.29 -30.52
CA ARG A 135 -35.09 28.25 -31.01
C ARG A 135 -35.73 29.63 -31.02
N SER A 136 -35.42 30.49 -30.04
CA SER A 136 -35.89 31.89 -29.99
C SER A 136 -35.23 32.77 -31.06
N THR A 137 -33.94 32.56 -31.34
CA THR A 137 -33.17 33.26 -32.36
C THR A 137 -33.62 32.86 -33.77
N TYR A 138 -33.87 31.58 -34.01
CA TYR A 138 -34.45 31.08 -35.27
C TYR A 138 -35.84 31.67 -35.54
N LYS A 139 -36.70 31.73 -34.52
CA LYS A 139 -38.03 32.38 -34.63
C LYS A 139 -37.93 33.87 -34.99
N LYS A 140 -36.95 34.60 -34.43
CA LYS A 140 -36.71 36.01 -34.77
C LYS A 140 -36.16 36.21 -36.19
N SER A 141 -35.34 35.28 -36.68
CA SER A 141 -34.78 35.34 -38.03
C SER A 141 -35.79 34.99 -39.15
N ILE A 142 -36.91 34.33 -38.83
CA ILE A 142 -37.97 33.94 -39.78
C ILE A 142 -39.13 34.95 -39.82
N ALA A 143 -39.16 35.93 -38.93
CA ALA A 143 -40.05 37.08 -39.09
C ALA A 143 -39.69 37.82 -40.39
N PRO A 144 -40.61 37.92 -41.37
CA PRO A 144 -40.26 38.21 -42.75
C PRO A 144 -39.72 39.64 -42.92
N GLN A 145 -38.54 39.75 -43.54
CA GLN A 145 -38.04 40.95 -44.23
C GLN A 145 -38.96 41.29 -45.43
N ARG A 146 -40.21 41.68 -45.15
CA ARG A 146 -41.19 42.13 -46.15
C ARG A 146 -41.56 43.58 -45.86
N GLY A 147 -40.65 44.50 -46.16
CA GLY A 147 -40.91 45.93 -45.97
C GLY A 147 -39.92 46.91 -46.59
N ARG A 148 -38.72 46.48 -47.01
CA ARG A 148 -37.64 47.40 -47.40
C ARG A 148 -37.38 47.54 -48.90
N VAL A 149 -38.37 47.31 -49.76
CA VAL A 149 -38.20 47.46 -51.22
C VAL A 149 -39.17 48.48 -51.85
N ILE A 150 -40.29 48.81 -51.20
CA ILE A 150 -41.32 49.66 -51.82
C ILE A 150 -41.00 51.17 -51.72
N ALA A 151 -40.18 51.60 -50.75
CA ALA A 151 -39.86 53.02 -50.55
C ALA A 151 -38.87 53.61 -51.58
N HIS A 152 -38.09 52.78 -52.28
CA HIS A 152 -37.06 53.27 -53.21
C HIS A 152 -37.56 53.52 -54.64
N ILE A 153 -38.77 53.04 -54.98
CA ILE A 153 -39.32 53.16 -56.35
C ILE A 153 -40.18 54.42 -56.49
N THR A 154 -40.92 54.81 -55.45
CA THR A 154 -41.82 55.98 -55.49
C THR A 154 -41.07 57.32 -55.50
N HIS A 155 -39.86 57.39 -54.95
CA HIS A 155 -39.05 58.61 -54.96
C HIS A 155 -38.35 58.88 -56.31
N ARG A 156 -38.35 57.92 -57.25
CA ARG A 156 -37.74 58.06 -58.58
C ARG A 156 -38.72 58.51 -59.67
N ALA A 157 -40.03 58.45 -59.40
CA ALA A 157 -41.07 58.85 -60.36
C ALA A 157 -41.49 60.33 -60.22
N THR A 158 -41.29 60.96 -59.06
CA THR A 158 -41.68 62.36 -58.79
C THR A 158 -40.64 63.39 -59.21
N LEU A 159 -39.48 62.97 -59.74
CA LEU A 159 -38.38 63.85 -60.17
C LEU A 159 -38.22 63.92 -61.70
N ARG A 160 -39.24 63.51 -62.47
CA ARG A 160 -39.17 63.44 -63.95
C ARG A 160 -40.37 64.04 -64.70
N THR A 161 -41.09 64.95 -64.06
CA THR A 161 -42.09 65.84 -64.68
C THR A 161 -41.77 67.28 -64.36
#